data_AF-A0A519KLW5-F1
#
_entry.id   AF-A0A519KLW5-F1
#
_cell.length_a   1.000
_cell.length_b   1.000
_cell.length_c   1.000
_cell.angle_alpha   90.00
_cell.angle_beta   90.00
_cell.angle_gamma   90.00
#
_symmetry.space_group_name_H-M   'P 1'
#
loop_
_entity.id
_entity.type
_entity.pdbx_description
1 polymer ?
#
loop_
_entity_poly.entity_id
_entity_poly.type
_entity_poly.pdbx_seq_one_letter_code
_entity_poly.pdbx_strand_id
1 'polypeptide(L)'
;MEIKTHHINNITIAEIISEETVITSVEDALDLVGNLYYQGFDKVVIYEKNLTPDFFDLKNKLAGEILQKFSNYRIRLAVVGDFDKVESNSLRDLISESNKTTHINFVKNIADAIGK
;
A
#
# COMPACT_ATOMS: atom_id res chain seq x y z
N MET A 1 -2.68 15.81 -3.57
CA MET A 1 -2.73 14.39 -3.97
C MET A 1 -3.23 14.28 -5.40
N GLU A 2 -2.50 13.58 -6.25
CA GLU A 2 -2.88 13.22 -7.63
C GLU A 2 -2.92 11.70 -7.77
N ILE A 3 -3.83 11.16 -8.59
CA ILE A 3 -3.89 9.74 -8.94
C ILE A 3 -3.45 9.59 -10.38
N LYS A 4 -2.32 8.91 -10.60
CA LYS A 4 -1.84 8.56 -11.92
C LYS A 4 -2.25 7.13 -12.26
N THR A 5 -2.91 6.95 -13.40
CA THR A 5 -3.43 5.65 -13.83
C THR A 5 -2.43 4.90 -14.70
N HIS A 6 -2.24 3.61 -14.40
CA HIS A 6 -1.54 2.65 -15.26
C HIS A 6 -2.48 1.53 -15.69
N HIS A 7 -2.30 1.04 -16.91
CA HIS A 7 -3.02 -0.12 -17.44
C HIS A 7 -2.00 -1.19 -17.82
N ILE A 8 -1.99 -2.30 -17.08
CA ILE A 8 -1.07 -3.42 -17.29
C ILE A 8 -1.90 -4.70 -17.28
N ASN A 9 -1.74 -5.61 -18.24
CA ASN A 9 -2.39 -6.94 -18.22
C ASN A 9 -3.89 -6.93 -17.84
N ASN A 10 -4.65 -5.95 -18.35
CA ASN A 10 -6.08 -5.76 -18.09
C ASN A 10 -6.46 -5.42 -16.63
N ILE A 11 -5.50 -4.99 -15.80
CA ILE A 11 -5.73 -4.38 -14.49
C ILE A 11 -5.48 -2.88 -14.55
N THR A 12 -6.33 -2.12 -13.85
CA THR A 12 -6.21 -0.67 -13.70
C THR A 12 -5.56 -0.35 -12.36
N ILE A 13 -4.45 0.36 -12.38
CA ILE A 13 -3.61 0.63 -11.21
C ILE A 13 -3.57 2.13 -10.92
N ALA A 14 -3.87 2.51 -9.69
CA ALA A 14 -3.75 3.88 -9.19
C ALA A 14 -2.38 4.09 -8.52
N GLU A 15 -1.53 4.94 -9.07
CA GLU A 15 -0.31 5.43 -8.42
C GLU A 15 -0.63 6.73 -7.69
N ILE A 16 -0.49 6.74 -6.37
CA ILE A 16 -0.75 7.93 -5.55
C ILE A 16 0.50 8.82 -5.56
N ILE A 17 0.39 9.99 -6.18
CA ILE A 17 1.44 11.00 -6.22
C ILE A 17 1.10 12.10 -5.21
N SER A 18 1.88 12.16 -4.14
CA SER A 18 1.73 13.16 -3.08
C SER A 18 3.07 13.45 -2.41
N GLU A 19 3.32 14.72 -2.07
CA GLU A 19 4.43 15.12 -1.20
C GLU A 19 4.09 15.04 0.29
N GLU A 20 2.82 14.80 0.60
CA GLU A 20 2.31 14.72 1.96
C GLU A 20 1.95 13.26 2.33
N THR A 21 1.84 13.00 3.63
CA THR A 21 1.25 11.77 4.15
C THR A 21 -0.21 11.68 3.73
N VAL A 22 -0.60 10.54 3.17
CA VAL A 22 -1.97 10.29 2.68
C VAL A 22 -2.75 9.42 3.65
N ILE A 23 -2.10 8.43 4.25
CA ILE A 23 -2.75 7.52 5.21
C ILE A 23 -2.13 7.75 6.58
N THR A 24 -2.87 8.44 7.44
CA THR A 24 -2.51 8.67 8.85
C THR A 24 -3.32 7.80 9.81
N SER A 25 -4.46 7.29 9.35
CA SER A 25 -5.43 6.55 10.14
C SER A 25 -6.06 5.40 9.36
N VAL A 26 -6.86 4.58 10.05
CA VAL A 26 -7.65 3.52 9.42
C VAL A 26 -8.77 4.10 8.57
N GLU A 27 -9.32 5.25 8.97
CA GLU A 27 -10.33 6.02 8.26
C GLU A 27 -9.80 6.52 6.91
N ASP A 28 -8.59 7.09 6.89
CA ASP A 28 -7.97 7.55 5.63
C ASP A 28 -7.77 6.39 4.63
N ALA A 29 -7.34 5.23 5.14
CA ALA A 29 -7.19 4.03 4.32
C ALA A 29 -8.55 3.56 3.76
N LEU A 30 -9.60 3.63 4.58
CA LEU A 30 -10.95 3.25 4.18
C LEU A 30 -11.51 4.20 3.11
N ASP A 31 -11.34 5.50 3.30
CA ASP A 31 -11.76 6.53 2.35
C ASP A 31 -11.05 6.37 1.00
N LEU A 32 -9.74 6.14 1.02
CA LEU A 32 -8.96 5.89 -0.19
C LEU A 32 -9.45 4.63 -0.91
N VAL A 33 -9.60 3.53 -0.19
CA VAL A 33 -10.09 2.26 -0.76
C VAL A 33 -11.49 2.43 -1.36
N GLY A 34 -12.40 3.10 -0.66
CA GLY A 34 -13.76 3.35 -1.16
C GLY A 34 -13.77 4.19 -2.42
N ASN A 35 -12.94 5.23 -2.47
CA ASN A 35 -12.79 6.09 -3.64
C ASN A 35 -12.23 5.33 -4.85
N LEU A 36 -11.19 4.52 -4.66
CA LEU A 36 -10.58 3.71 -5.71
C LEU A 36 -11.50 2.61 -6.23
N TYR A 37 -12.23 1.96 -5.31
CA TYR A 37 -13.23 0.95 -5.64
C TYR A 37 -14.35 1.54 -6.50
N TYR A 38 -14.87 2.72 -6.13
CA TYR A 38 -15.89 3.42 -6.92
C TYR A 38 -15.40 3.78 -8.33
N GLN A 39 -14.12 4.15 -8.45
CA GLN A 39 -13.49 4.47 -9.74
C GLN A 39 -13.10 3.22 -10.56
N GLY A 40 -13.23 2.01 -10.00
CA GLY A 40 -12.95 0.76 -10.71
C GLY A 40 -11.47 0.41 -10.80
N PHE A 41 -10.63 0.91 -9.89
CA PHE A 41 -9.23 0.48 -9.80
C PHE A 41 -9.12 -0.90 -9.15
N ASP A 42 -8.22 -1.74 -9.66
CA ASP A 42 -7.95 -3.08 -9.13
C ASP A 42 -6.83 -3.07 -8.07
N LYS A 43 -5.93 -2.08 -8.19
CA LYS A 43 -4.69 -2.00 -7.42
C LYS A 43 -4.32 -0.54 -7.16
N VAL A 44 -3.67 -0.31 -6.02
CA VAL A 44 -3.06 0.97 -5.67
C VAL A 44 -1.57 0.80 -5.40
N VAL A 45 -0.79 1.80 -5.81
CA VAL A 45 0.60 2.00 -5.44
C VAL A 45 0.68 3.22 -4.53
N ILE A 46 1.25 3.03 -3.35
CA ILE A 46 1.49 4.07 -2.34
C ILE A 46 2.97 4.08 -2.01
N TYR A 47 3.56 5.25 -1.78
CA TYR A 47 4.95 5.31 -1.34
C TYR A 47 5.05 5.25 0.17
N GLU A 48 6.16 4.72 0.68
CA GLU A 48 6.50 4.70 2.10
C GLU A 48 6.31 6.10 2.74
N LYS A 49 6.73 7.16 2.04
CA LYS A 49 6.56 8.56 2.48
C LYS A 49 5.11 9.03 2.65
N ASN A 50 4.15 8.32 2.03
CA ASN A 50 2.73 8.66 2.11
C ASN A 50 2.01 7.92 3.24
N LEU A 51 2.72 7.05 3.98
CA LEU A 51 2.21 6.38 5.17
C LEU A 51 2.75 7.09 6.41
N THR A 52 1.93 7.21 7.45
CA THR A 52 2.40 7.72 8.75
C THR A 52 3.53 6.83 9.31
N PRO A 53 4.53 7.38 10.02
CA PRO A 53 5.54 6.59 10.72
C PRO A 53 4.94 5.51 11.63
N ASP A 54 3.76 5.78 12.20
CA ASP A 54 3.03 4.83 13.05
C ASP A 54 2.63 3.54 12.30
N PHE A 55 2.52 3.57 10.97
CA PHE A 55 2.31 2.36 10.17
C PHE A 55 3.45 1.36 10.34
N PHE A 56 4.67 1.83 10.60
CA PHE A 56 5.86 0.97 10.74
C PHE A 56 6.11 0.52 12.19
N ASP A 57 5.40 1.09 13.17
CA ASP A 57 5.40 0.60 14.56
C ASP A 57 4.29 -0.42 14.80
N LEU A 58 4.60 -1.70 14.55
CA LEU A 58 3.62 -2.78 14.68
C LEU A 58 3.01 -2.97 16.08
N LYS A 59 3.58 -2.35 17.12
CA LYS A 59 3.02 -2.42 18.48
C LYS A 59 1.65 -1.73 18.59
N ASN A 60 1.40 -0.71 17.78
CA ASN A 60 0.14 0.03 17.77
C ASN A 60 -0.97 -0.66 16.95
N LYS A 61 -0.64 -1.75 16.24
CA LYS A 61 -1.54 -2.54 15.38
C LYS A 61 -2.11 -1.82 14.14
N LEU A 62 -1.77 -0.56 13.94
CA LEU A 62 -2.28 0.29 12.84
C LEU A 62 -2.03 -0.34 11.47
N ALA A 63 -0.82 -0.85 11.24
CA ALA A 63 -0.44 -1.49 9.98
C ALA A 63 -1.39 -2.63 9.61
N GLY A 64 -1.67 -3.53 10.57
CA GLY A 64 -2.54 -4.68 10.35
C GLY A 64 -3.97 -4.25 10.04
N GLU A 65 -4.49 -3.25 10.73
CA GLU A 65 -5.83 -2.71 10.51
C GLU A 65 -5.97 -2.06 9.12
N ILE A 66 -4.98 -1.28 8.69
CA ILE A 66 -4.92 -0.67 7.35
C ILE A 66 -4.82 -1.74 6.27
N LEU A 67 -3.86 -2.66 6.38
CA LEU A 67 -3.66 -3.74 5.41
C LEU A 67 -4.91 -4.63 5.26
N GLN A 68 -5.63 -4.84 6.37
CA GLN A 68 -6.88 -5.58 6.35
C GLN A 68 -7.98 -4.85 5.54
N LYS A 69 -8.03 -3.51 5.51
CA LYS A 69 -8.99 -2.78 4.66
C LYS A 69 -8.77 -3.09 3.19
N PHE A 70 -7.53 -3.00 2.70
CA PHE A 70 -7.21 -3.35 1.31
C PHE A 70 -7.64 -4.79 0.96
N SER A 71 -7.42 -5.73 1.88
CA SER A 71 -7.85 -7.13 1.74
C SER A 71 -9.37 -7.29 1.69
N ASN A 72 -10.09 -6.68 2.64
CA ASN A 72 -11.55 -6.80 2.76
C ASN A 72 -12.29 -6.25 1.54
N TYR A 73 -11.79 -5.14 0.97
CA TYR A 73 -12.38 -4.50 -0.20
C TYR A 73 -11.80 -5.01 -1.52
N ARG A 74 -10.91 -6.02 -1.47
CA ARG A 74 -10.29 -6.65 -2.65
C ARG A 74 -9.54 -5.67 -3.56
N ILE A 75 -9.03 -4.57 -3.00
CA ILE A 75 -8.10 -3.67 -3.69
C ILE A 75 -6.68 -4.10 -3.37
N ARG A 76 -5.89 -4.46 -4.38
CA ARG A 76 -4.48 -4.85 -4.16
C ARG A 76 -3.66 -3.62 -3.77
N LEU A 77 -2.70 -3.79 -2.87
CA LEU A 77 -1.80 -2.74 -2.42
C LEU A 77 -0.36 -3.07 -2.78
N ALA A 78 0.35 -2.11 -3.36
CA ALA A 78 1.80 -2.11 -3.42
C ALA A 78 2.35 -0.89 -2.67
N VAL A 79 3.22 -1.11 -1.69
CA VAL A 79 3.97 -0.05 -1.00
C VAL A 79 5.38 0.03 -1.61
N VAL A 80 5.74 1.19 -2.13
CA VAL A 80 7.06 1.46 -2.73
C VAL A 80 7.95 2.16 -1.71
N GLY A 81 9.08 1.54 -1.35
CA GLY A 81 10.00 2.06 -0.34
C GLY A 81 11.30 1.26 -0.24
N ASP A 82 12.25 1.77 0.54
CA ASP A 82 13.54 1.09 0.78
C ASP A 82 13.49 0.29 2.08
N PHE A 83 12.98 -0.94 1.98
CA PHE A 83 12.79 -1.81 3.14
C PHE A 83 14.02 -2.64 3.52
N ASP A 84 15.14 -2.52 2.80
CA ASP A 84 16.38 -3.24 3.14
C ASP A 84 16.97 -2.76 4.49
N LYS A 85 16.69 -1.51 4.85
CA LYS A 85 17.20 -0.85 6.07
C LYS A 85 16.32 -1.04 7.29
N VAL A 86 15.18 -1.73 7.17
CA VAL A 86 14.29 -1.99 8.30
C VAL A 86 15.05 -2.78 9.36
N GLU A 87 15.20 -2.25 10.56
CA GLU A 87 15.88 -2.94 11.67
C GLU A 87 14.94 -3.85 12.47
N SER A 88 13.64 -3.54 12.45
CA SER A 88 12.61 -4.28 13.19
C SER A 88 12.36 -5.66 12.57
N ASN A 89 12.63 -6.72 13.33
CA ASN A 89 12.36 -8.10 12.89
C ASN A 89 10.87 -8.33 12.60
N SER A 90 9.97 -7.79 13.43
CA SER A 90 8.53 -7.96 13.21
C SER A 90 8.06 -7.27 11.92
N LEU A 91 8.63 -6.11 11.58
CA LEU A 91 8.32 -5.44 10.32
C LEU A 91 8.91 -6.20 9.12
N ARG A 92 10.11 -6.76 9.22
CA ARG A 92 10.67 -7.65 8.19
C ARG A 92 9.78 -8.87 7.96
N ASP A 93 9.28 -9.48 9.05
CA ASP A 93 8.39 -10.63 8.97
C ASP A 93 7.07 -10.26 8.29
N LEU A 94 6.43 -9.15 8.70
CA LEU A 94 5.22 -8.63 8.04
C LEU A 94 5.44 -8.42 6.54
N ILE A 95 6.54 -7.79 6.16
CA ILE A 95 6.87 -7.50 4.76
C ILE A 95 7.10 -8.80 3.98
N SER A 96 7.85 -9.74 4.55
CA SER A 96 8.13 -11.06 3.95
C SER A 96 6.87 -11.89 3.78
N GLU A 97 5.99 -11.92 4.77
CA GLU A 97 4.70 -12.61 4.73
C GLU A 97 3.76 -11.96 3.71
N SER A 98 3.64 -10.63 3.72
CA SER A 98 2.80 -9.89 2.78
C SER A 98 3.24 -10.20 1.34
N ASN A 99 4.54 -10.14 1.06
CA ASN A 99 5.12 -10.39 -0.27
C ASN A 99 4.94 -11.82 -0.80
N LYS A 100 4.59 -12.79 0.05
CA LYS A 100 4.21 -14.16 -0.39
C LYS A 100 2.77 -14.20 -0.91
N THR A 101 1.95 -13.23 -0.55
CA THR A 101 0.60 -13.06 -1.08
C THR A 101 0.61 -12.19 -2.34
N THR A 102 -0.43 -12.31 -3.16
CA THR A 102 -0.62 -11.47 -4.35
C THR A 102 -1.39 -10.17 -4.06
N HIS A 103 -1.89 -9.99 -2.83
CA HIS A 103 -2.79 -8.90 -2.49
C HIS A 103 -2.08 -7.68 -1.93
N ILE A 104 -1.02 -7.88 -1.13
CA ILE A 104 -0.23 -6.80 -0.53
C ILE A 104 1.23 -7.06 -0.85
N ASN A 105 1.91 -6.07 -1.42
CA ASN A 105 3.34 -6.17 -1.72
C ASN A 105 4.10 -4.95 -1.24
N PHE A 106 5.33 -5.17 -0.81
CA PHE A 106 6.32 -4.15 -0.47
C PHE A 106 7.49 -4.31 -1.43
N VAL A 107 7.78 -3.27 -2.21
CA VAL A 107 8.73 -3.32 -3.33
C VAL A 107 9.59 -2.06 -3.36
N LYS A 108 10.73 -2.12 -4.07
CA LYS A 108 11.72 -1.02 -4.07
C LYS A 108 11.39 0.12 -5.03
N ASN A 109 10.62 -0.15 -6.07
CA ASN A 109 10.38 0.81 -7.14
C ASN A 109 9.01 0.59 -7.79
N ILE A 110 8.57 1.61 -8.55
CA ILE A 110 7.28 1.62 -9.23
C ILE A 110 7.17 0.52 -10.30
N ALA A 111 8.26 0.16 -10.98
CA ALA A 111 8.23 -0.87 -12.02
C ALA A 111 7.85 -2.24 -11.44
N ASP A 112 8.44 -2.60 -10.30
CA ASP A 112 8.08 -3.80 -9.55
C ASP A 112 6.63 -3.74 -9.03
N ALA A 113 6.19 -2.55 -8.61
CA ALA A 113 4.85 -2.34 -8.07
C ALA A 113 3.76 -2.57 -9.13
N ILE A 114 3.96 -2.11 -10.37
CA ILE A 114 2.97 -2.29 -11.45
C ILE A 114 3.13 -3.62 -12.21
N GLY A 115 4.30 -4.27 -12.10
CA GLY A 115 4.60 -5.53 -12.78
C GLY A 115 4.15 -6.80 -12.04
N LYS A 116 3.92 -6.72 -10.73
CA LYS A 116 3.33 -7.79 -9.91
C LYS A 116 1.80 -7.78 -9.95
#